data_AF-A0A953EIA2-F1
#
_entry.id   AF-A0A953EIA2-F1
#
_cell.length_a   1.000
_cell.length_b   1.000
_cell.length_c   1.000
_cell.angle_alpha   90.00
_cell.angle_beta   90.00
_cell.angle_gamma   90.00
#
_symmetry.space_group_name_H-M   'P 1'
#
loop_
_entity.id
_entity.type
_entity.pdbx_description
1 polymer ?
#
loop_
_entity_poly.entity_id
_entity_poly.type
_entity_poly.pdbx_seq_one_letter_code
_entity_poly.pdbx_strand_id
1 'polypeptide(L)' 'MNTTQRILHLAPRPTLRISEVERLIRMHRIVTPPLSRRRIYEMCEEGIFEFAPREKTRNYFIYEDSFLAWVERLNKKA' A
#
# COMPACT_ATOMS: atom_id res chain seq x y z
N MET A 1 -8.47 10.16 31.70
CA MET A 1 -8.35 11.09 30.55
C MET A 1 -8.16 10.23 29.29
N ASN A 2 -9.24 9.89 28.57
CA ASN A 2 -9.20 8.95 27.44
C ASN A 2 -9.55 9.60 26.09
N THR A 3 -9.53 10.93 26.02
CA THR A 3 -9.97 11.67 24.82
C THR A 3 -8.95 11.61 23.68
N THR A 4 -7.66 11.48 23.98
CA THR A 4 -6.57 11.50 22.99
C THR A 4 -6.61 10.31 22.02
N GLN A 5 -7.05 9.13 22.48
CA GLN A 5 -7.13 7.93 21.63
C GLN A 5 -8.19 8.03 20.53
N ARG A 6 -9.22 8.87 20.69
CA ARG A 6 -10.30 9.02 19.70
C ARG A 6 -9.95 9.98 18.56
N ILE A 7 -9.02 10.92 18.77
CA ILE A 7 -8.67 11.94 17.78
C ILE A 7 -7.75 11.37 16.69
N LEU A 8 -6.90 10.39 17.01
CA LEU A 8 -6.02 9.73 16.03
C LEU A 8 -6.78 8.96 14.94
N HIS A 9 -8.04 8.57 15.17
CA HIS A 9 -8.85 7.84 14.20
C HIS A 9 -9.51 8.69 13.10
N LEU A 10 -9.37 10.02 13.15
CA LEU A 10 -9.95 10.93 12.16
C LEU A 10 -8.93 11.41 11.11
N ALA A 11 -7.66 11.02 11.24
CA ALA A 11 -6.67 11.32 10.21
C ALA A 11 -6.96 10.47 8.95
N PRO A 12 -6.99 11.06 7.75
CA PRO A 12 -7.15 10.29 6.52
C PRO A 12 -6.02 9.26 6.42
N ARG A 13 -6.35 7.99 6.13
CA ARG A 13 -5.34 6.93 5.93
C ARG A 13 -4.37 7.39 4.83
N PRO A 14 -3.05 7.45 5.09
CA PRO A 14 -2.10 7.86 4.08
C PRO A 14 -2.12 6.87 2.91
N THR A 15 -1.95 7.42 1.70
CA THR A 15 -2.05 6.66 0.46
C THR A 15 -0.81 6.86 -0.42
N LEU A 16 -0.46 5.82 -1.15
CA LEU A 16 0.66 5.74 -2.06
C LEU A 16 0.14 5.53 -3.48
N ARG A 17 0.70 6.28 -4.43
CA ARG A 17 0.48 5.99 -5.86
C ARG A 17 1.21 4.71 -6.24
N ILE A 18 0.71 4.01 -7.26
CA ILE A 18 1.42 2.82 -7.81
C ILE A 18 2.87 3.12 -8.19
N SER A 19 3.15 4.30 -8.75
CA SER A 19 4.51 4.70 -9.10
C SER A 19 5.44 4.77 -7.88
N GLU A 20 4.89 5.16 -6.72
CA GLU A 20 5.63 5.24 -5.47
C GLU A 20 5.86 3.86 -4.87
N VAL A 21 4.84 3.00 -4.89
CA VAL A 21 4.98 1.60 -4.47
C VAL A 21 6.03 0.87 -5.31
N GLU A 22 6.02 1.04 -6.63
CA GLU A 22 7.05 0.49 -7.50
C GLU A 22 8.46 1.02 -7.14
N ARG A 23 8.57 2.34 -6.90
CA ARG A 23 9.84 2.98 -6.52
C ARG A 23 10.38 2.40 -5.21
N LEU A 24 9.53 2.24 -4.19
CA LEU A 24 9.90 1.67 -2.90
C LEU A 24 10.36 0.22 -3.02
N ILE A 25 9.63 -0.61 -3.78
CA ILE A 25 10.01 -2.02 -4.04
C ILE A 25 11.39 -2.10 -4.68
N ARG A 26 11.67 -1.25 -5.69
CA ARG A 26 12.97 -1.21 -6.37
C ARG A 26 14.09 -0.69 -5.47
N MET A 27 13.86 0.42 -4.77
CA MET A 27 14.86 1.09 -3.95
C MET A 27 15.28 0.24 -2.76
N HIS A 28 14.33 -0.41 -2.09
CA HIS A 28 14.59 -1.27 -0.93
C HIS A 28 14.76 -2.75 -1.28
N ARG A 29 14.70 -3.11 -2.57
CA ARG A 29 14.80 -4.49 -3.07
C ARG A 29 13.89 -5.48 -2.30
N ILE A 30 12.65 -5.05 -2.01
CA ILE A 30 11.68 -5.79 -1.19
C ILE A 30 11.41 -7.18 -1.78
N VAL A 31 11.30 -7.26 -3.12
CA VAL A 31 11.16 -8.51 -3.87
C VAL A 31 12.09 -8.46 -5.07
N THR A 32 12.76 -9.57 -5.38
CA THR A 32 13.63 -9.72 -6.55
C THR A 32 13.17 -10.92 -7.40
N PRO A 33 12.86 -10.73 -8.70
CA PRO A 33 12.90 -9.48 -9.46
C PRO A 33 11.83 -8.46 -8.98
N PRO A 34 12.08 -7.15 -9.13
CA PRO A 34 11.12 -6.12 -8.71
C PRO A 34 9.81 -6.24 -9.51
N LEU A 35 8.69 -5.99 -8.83
CA LEU A 35 7.36 -6.07 -9.44
C LEU A 35 7.17 -4.97 -10.49
N SER A 36 6.55 -5.33 -11.63
CA SER A 36 6.13 -4.36 -12.63
C SER A 36 4.89 -3.59 -12.16
N ARG A 37 4.67 -2.37 -12.68
CA ARG A 37 3.43 -1.62 -12.40
C ARG A 37 2.19 -2.46 -12.66
N ARG A 38 2.15 -3.18 -13.80
CA ARG A 38 1.03 -4.05 -14.15
C ARG A 38 0.74 -5.08 -13.06
N ARG A 39 1.77 -5.71 -12.50
CA ARG A 39 1.58 -6.67 -11.42
C ARG A 39 1.03 -6.00 -10.15
N ILE A 40 1.48 -4.78 -9.83
CA ILE A 40 0.93 -4.01 -8.70
C ILE A 40 -0.56 -3.67 -8.94
N TYR A 41 -0.96 -3.34 -10.17
CA TYR A 41 -2.37 -3.16 -10.54
C TYR A 41 -3.17 -4.45 -10.31
N GLU A 42 -2.67 -5.59 -10.81
CA GLU A 42 -3.32 -6.90 -10.62
C GLU A 42 -3.46 -7.26 -9.14
N MET A 43 -2.45 -6.95 -8.31
CA MET A 43 -2.52 -7.17 -6.86
C MET A 43 -3.60 -6.32 -6.17
N CYS A 44 -3.95 -5.14 -6.73
CA CYS A 44 -5.10 -4.37 -6.25
C CYS A 44 -6.41 -5.08 -6.63
N GLU A 45 -6.56 -5.53 -7.88
CA GLU A 45 -7.75 -6.26 -8.33
C GLU A 45 -7.94 -7.60 -7.59
N GLU A 46 -6.84 -8.28 -7.24
CA GLU A 46 -6.81 -9.52 -6.45
C GLU A 46 -7.14 -9.29 -4.96
N GLY A 47 -7.23 -8.03 -4.50
CA GLY A 47 -7.51 -7.68 -3.10
C GLY A 47 -6.31 -7.87 -2.17
N ILE A 48 -5.09 -7.98 -2.71
CA ILE A 48 -3.85 -8.07 -1.90
C ILE A 48 -3.53 -6.71 -1.28
N PHE A 49 -3.65 -5.64 -2.06
CA PHE A 49 -3.53 -4.27 -1.58
C PHE A 49 -4.91 -3.66 -1.37
N GLU A 50 -5.14 -3.10 -0.19
CA GLU A 50 -6.26 -2.20 0.03
C GLU A 50 -5.93 -0.83 -0.58
N PHE A 51 -6.93 -0.21 -1.20
CA PHE A 51 -6.77 1.08 -1.87
C PHE A 51 -7.97 1.98 -1.58
N ALA A 52 -7.73 3.29 -1.65
CA ALA A 52 -8.78 4.29 -1.54
C ALA A 52 -9.78 4.19 -2.70
N PRO A 53 -11.05 4.58 -2.50
CA PRO A 53 -12.06 4.57 -3.55
C PRO A 53 -11.53 5.26 -4.80
N ARG A 54 -11.71 4.61 -5.96
CA ARG A 54 -11.31 5.17 -7.26
C ARG A 54 -12.10 6.46 -7.48
N GLU A 55 -11.44 7.61 -7.38
CA GLU A 55 -11.97 8.85 -7.95
C GLU A 55 -12.07 8.71 -9.48
N LYS A 56 -12.67 9.68 -10.17
CA LYS A 56 -12.95 9.62 -11.63
C LYS A 56 -11.75 9.22 -12.50
N THR A 57 -10.52 9.34 -12.00
CA THR A 57 -9.30 8.82 -12.61
C THR A 57 -9.05 7.35 -12.22
N ARG A 58 -8.78 6.46 -13.19
CA ARG A 58 -8.44 5.03 -13.01
C ARG A 58 -7.12 4.76 -12.25
N ASN A 59 -6.60 5.71 -11.49
CA ASN A 59 -5.36 5.58 -10.73
C ASN A 59 -5.65 4.98 -9.36
N TYR A 60 -4.91 3.94 -9.01
CA TYR A 60 -4.95 3.36 -7.68
C TYR A 60 -4.13 4.17 -6.68
N PHE A 61 -4.73 4.38 -5.51
CA PHE A 61 -4.11 4.93 -4.32
C PHE A 61 -4.12 3.86 -3.23
N ILE A 62 -3.01 3.14 -3.10
CA ILE A 62 -2.86 2.03 -2.15
C ILE A 62 -2.68 2.62 -0.76
N TYR A 63 -3.39 2.10 0.25
CA TYR A 63 -3.16 2.55 1.61
C TYR A 63 -1.78 2.11 2.10
N GLU A 64 -1.05 3.02 2.76
CA GLU A 64 0.32 2.78 3.20
C GLU A 64 0.40 1.62 4.22
N ASP A 65 -0.54 1.55 5.15
CA ASP A 65 -0.66 0.47 6.14
C ASP A 65 -0.84 -0.91 5.48
N SER A 66 -1.63 -0.99 4.41
CA SER A 66 -1.82 -2.21 3.63
C SER A 66 -0.54 -2.64 2.92
N PHE A 67 0.20 -1.68 2.35
CA PHE A 67 1.50 -1.94 1.74
C PHE A 67 2.51 -2.44 2.78
N LEU A 68 2.62 -1.78 3.94
CA LEU A 68 3.52 -2.20 5.02
C LEU A 68 3.15 -3.59 5.56
N ALA A 69 1.86 -3.87 5.76
CA ALA A 69 1.40 -5.19 6.19
C ALA A 69 1.78 -6.29 5.19
N TRP A 70 1.75 -5.99 3.88
CA TRP A 70 2.24 -6.91 2.85
C TRP A 70 3.76 -7.13 2.96
N VAL A 71 4.55 -6.08 3.13
CA VAL A 71 6.01 -6.18 3.34
C VAL A 71 6.35 -7.01 4.58
N GLU A 72 5.66 -6.78 5.69
CA GLU A 72 5.86 -7.55 6.93
C GLU A 72 5.56 -9.04 6.75
N ARG A 73 4.51 -9.38 5.99
CA ARG A 73 4.17 -10.77 5.68
C ARG A 73 5.24 -11.47 4.85
N LEU A 74 5.91 -10.74 3.95
CA LEU A 74 7.06 -11.29 3.20
C LEU A 74 8.23 -11.58 4.13
N ASN A 75 8.54 -10.65 5.03
CA ASN A 75 9.65 -10.83 5.98
C ASN A 75 9.42 -12.00 6.95
N LYS A 76 8.18 -12.25 7.38
CA LYS A 76 7.84 -13.39 8.26
C LYS A 76 7.89 -14.76 7.56
N LYS A 77 7.93 -14.77 6.23
CA LYS A 77 7.92 -16.00 5.41
C LYS A 77 9.31 -16.34 4.87
N ALA A 78 10.31 -15.49 5.13
CA ALA A 78 11.71 -15.65 4.75
C ALA A 78 12.51 -16.38 5.84
#